data_AF-A0A5J5HNI3-F1
#
_entry.id   AF-A0A5J5HNI3-F1
#
_cell.length_a   1.000
_cell.length_b   1.000
_cell.length_c   1.000
_cell.angle_alpha   90.00
_cell.angle_beta   90.00
_cell.angle_gamma   90.00
#
_symmetry.space_group_name_H-M   'P 1'
#
loop_
_entity.id
_entity.type
_entity.pdbx_description
1 polymer ?
#
loop_
_entity_poly.entity_id
_entity_poly.type
_entity_poly.pdbx_seq_one_letter_code
_entity_poly.pdbx_strand_id
1 'polypeptide(L)' 'MISNIGIPGLILILVLALIIFGPKKLPELGRAVGQTLKEFKNSTKDLIIDEDEKIEKKAE' A
#
# COMPACT_ATOMS: atom_id res chain seq x y z
N MET A 1 23.54 11.90 -16.86
CA MET A 1 22.56 12.17 -17.95
C MET A 1 21.13 11.77 -17.59
N ILE A 2 20.89 10.69 -16.83
CA ILE A 2 19.52 10.25 -16.45
C ILE A 2 18.89 11.10 -15.32
N SER A 3 19.68 11.78 -14.49
CA SER A 3 19.14 12.62 -13.41
C SER A 3 18.38 13.89 -13.87
N ASN A 4 18.51 14.30 -15.14
CA ASN A 4 17.75 15.42 -15.71
C ASN A 4 16.38 15.00 -16.27
N ILE A 5 16.05 13.71 -16.21
CA ILE A 5 14.83 13.17 -16.81
C ILE A 5 13.59 13.46 -15.94
N GLY A 6 13.79 13.71 -14.63
CA GLY A 6 12.80 14.29 -13.73
C GLY A 6 11.40 13.67 -13.79
N ILE A 7 10.41 14.47 -13.40
CA ILE A 7 8.98 14.12 -13.55
C ILE A 7 8.59 13.81 -15.01
N PRO A 8 9.08 14.53 -16.05
CA PRO A 8 8.68 14.28 -17.43
C PRO A 8 8.98 12.86 -17.94
N GLY A 9 10.16 12.29 -17.64
CA GLY A 9 10.43 10.93 -18.10
C GLY A 9 9.80 9.85 -17.24
N LEU A 10 9.49 10.12 -15.97
CA LEU A 10 8.63 9.23 -15.18
C LEU A 10 7.25 9.12 -15.82
N ILE A 11 6.68 10.24 -16.30
CA ILE A 11 5.42 10.25 -17.04
C ILE A 11 5.54 9.42 -18.33
N LEU A 12 6.64 9.56 -19.09
CA LEU A 12 6.85 8.76 -20.31
C LEU A 12 6.85 7.25 -20.02
N ILE A 13 7.56 6.83 -18.97
CA ILE A 13 7.58 5.43 -18.53
C ILE A 13 6.19 4.97 -18.11
N LEU A 14 5.45 5.80 -17.36
CA LEU A 14 4.07 5.53 -16.97
C LEU A 14 3.18 5.34 -18.20
N VAL A 15 3.29 6.19 -19.22
CA VAL A 15 2.51 6.05 -20.46
C VAL A 15 2.81 4.73 -21.17
N LEU A 16 4.08 4.35 -21.30
CA LEU A 16 4.44 3.03 -21.87
C LEU A 16 3.86 1.87 -21.04
N ALA A 17 3.96 1.95 -19.71
CA ALA A 17 3.37 0.94 -18.84
C ALA A 17 1.84 0.88 -18.98
N LEU A 18 1.16 2.03 -19.12
CA LEU A 18 -0.29 2.10 -19.33
C LEU A 18 -0.69 1.58 -20.72
N ILE A 19 0.17 1.65 -21.74
CA ILE A 19 -0.11 1.02 -23.05
C ILE A 19 -0.06 -0.50 -22.93
N ILE A 20 0.93 -1.05 -22.21
CA ILE A 20 1.10 -2.51 -22.05
C ILE A 20 0.02 -3.09 -21.12
N PHE A 21 -0.16 -2.47 -19.95
CA PHE A 21 -1.06 -2.96 -18.91
C PHE A 21 -2.49 -2.41 -19.03
N GLY A 22 -2.67 -1.25 -19.64
CA GLY A 22 -3.96 -0.55 -19.69
C GLY A 22 -4.18 0.36 -18.48
N PRO A 23 -4.84 1.53 -18.65
CA PRO A 23 -5.00 2.52 -17.58
C PRO A 23 -5.93 2.08 -16.45
N LYS A 24 -6.77 1.07 -16.68
CA LYS A 24 -7.69 0.54 -15.66
C LYS A 24 -7.01 -0.47 -14.72
N LYS A 25 -5.96 -1.17 -15.17
CA LYS A 25 -5.32 -2.23 -14.37
C LYS A 25 -4.52 -1.69 -13.20
N LEU A 26 -3.80 -0.57 -13.36
CA LEU A 26 -3.04 0.02 -12.24
C LEU A 26 -3.93 0.41 -11.05
N PRO A 27 -5.05 1.15 -11.23
CA PRO A 27 -5.99 1.46 -10.15
C PRO A 27 -6.66 0.23 -9.54
N GLU A 28 -6.97 -0.77 -10.34
CA GLU A 28 -7.58 -2.03 -9.90
C GLU A 28 -6.63 -2.82 -8.98
N LEU A 29 -5.37 -2.97 -9.39
CA LEU A 29 -4.32 -3.60 -8.58
C LEU A 29 -4.06 -2.81 -7.29
N GLY A 30 -4.00 -1.47 -7.38
CA GLY A 30 -3.84 -0.61 -6.20
C GLY A 30 -5.00 -0.74 -5.21
N ARG A 31 -6.24 -0.89 -5.71
CA ARG A 31 -7.41 -1.14 -4.87
C ARG A 31 -7.35 -2.50 -4.17
N ALA A 32 -7.00 -3.56 -4.90
CA ALA A 32 -6.88 -4.90 -4.33
C ALA A 32 -5.79 -4.94 -3.25
N VAL A 33 -4.59 -4.45 -3.56
CA VAL A 33 -3.47 -4.38 -2.59
C VAL A 33 -3.84 -3.47 -1.42
N GLY A 34 -4.48 -2.33 -1.67
CA GLY A 34 -4.92 -1.41 -0.62
C GLY A 34 -5.96 -2.01 0.33
N GLN A 35 -6.88 -2.83 -0.18
CA GLN A 35 -7.83 -3.58 0.65
C GLN A 35 -7.10 -4.58 1.54
N THR A 36 -6.18 -5.37 0.98
CA THR A 36 -5.35 -6.31 1.75
C THR A 36 -4.54 -5.61 2.84
N LEU A 37 -3.88 -4.50 2.51
CA LEU A 37 -3.11 -3.72 3.49
C LEU A 37 -4.00 -3.12 4.58
N LYS A 38 -5.22 -2.70 4.24
CA LYS A 38 -6.20 -2.16 5.20
C LYS A 38 -6.66 -3.24 6.19
N GLU A 39 -6.99 -4.43 5.68
CA GLU A 39 -7.38 -5.58 6.50
C GLU A 39 -6.23 -6.02 7.40
N PHE A 40 -5.02 -6.16 6.84
CA PHE A 40 -3.82 -6.50 7.60
C PHE A 40 -3.56 -5.51 8.74
N LYS A 41 -3.66 -4.21 8.48
CA LYS A 41 -3.52 -3.16 9.51
C LYS A 41 -4.56 -3.31 10.62
N ASN A 42 -5.81 -3.58 10.26
CA ASN A 42 -6.89 -3.71 11.25
C ASN A 42 -6.67 -4.95 12.13
N SER A 43 -6.41 -6.11 11.53
CA SER A 43 -6.11 -7.33 12.28
C SER A 43 -4.89 -7.18 13.18
N THR A 44 -3.85 -6.50 12.71
CA THR A 44 -2.64 -6.23 13.51
C THR A 44 -2.97 -5.31 14.69
N LYS A 45 -3.80 -4.28 14.48
CA LYS A 45 -4.23 -3.36 15.53
C LYS A 45 -5.04 -4.08 16.62
N ASP A 46 -5.94 -4.97 16.23
CA ASP A 46 -6.77 -5.72 17.18
C ASP A 46 -5.89 -6.66 18.04
N LEU A 47 -4.87 -7.31 17.44
CA LEU A 47 -3.91 -8.12 18.18
C LEU A 47 -3.08 -7.33 19.20
N ILE A 48 -2.64 -6.11 18.85
CA ILE A 48 -1.86 -5.25 19.75
C ILE A 48 -2.72 -4.77 20.92
N ILE A 49 -3.98 -4.39 20.67
CA ILE A 49 -4.90 -3.93 21.73
C ILE A 49 -5.22 -5.06 22.71
N ASP A 50 -5.44 -6.28 22.20
CA ASP A 50 -5.68 -7.47 23.04
C ASP A 50 -4.45 -7.85 23.89
N GLU A 51 -3.23 -7.52 23.43
CA GLU A 51 -2.01 -7.69 24.21
C GLU A 51 -1.88 -6.63 25.30
N ASP A 52 -2.17 -5.36 25.01
CA ASP A 52 -2.11 -4.26 25.99
C ASP A 52 -3.14 -4.44 27.13
N GLU A 53 -4.39 -4.82 26.83
CA GLU A 53 -5.40 -5.10 27.87
C GLU A 53 -5.05 -6.34 28.73
N LYS A 54 -4.33 -7.32 28.16
CA LYS A 54 -3.90 -8.51 28.91
C LYS A 54 -2.72 -8.23 29.84
N ILE A 55 -1.87 -7.27 29.50
CA ILE A 55 -0.74 -6.86 30.34
C ILE A 55 -1.24 -6.08 31.56
N GLU A 56 -2.23 -5.21 31.38
CA GLU A 56 -2.81 -4.39 32.46
C GLU A 56 -3.56 -5.25 33.51
N LYS A 57 -4.35 -6.26 33.08
CA LYS A 57 -5.07 -7.18 33.99
C LYS A 57 -4.20 -8.17 34.75
N LYS A 58 -2.91 -8.31 34.39
CA LYS A 58 -1.98 -9.26 35.02
C LYS A 58 -1.06 -8.58 36.04
N ALA A 59 -1.10 -7.24 36.11
CA ALA A 59 -0.31 -6.42 37.02
C ALA A 59 -1.10 -5.93 38.26
N GLU A 60 -2.40 -6.18 38.32
CA GLU A 60 -3.28 -6.02 39.49
C GLU A 60 -3.44 -7.35 40.24
#